data_AF-A0A4Q2YZJ8-F1
#
_entry.id   AF-A0A4Q2YZJ8-F1
#
_cell.length_a   1.000
_cell.length_b   1.000
_cell.length_c   1.000
_cell.angle_alpha   90.00
_cell.angle_beta   90.00
_cell.angle_gamma   90.00
#
_symmetry.space_group_name_H-M   'P 1'
#
loop_
_entity.id
_entity.type
_entity.pdbx_description
1 polymer ?
#
loop_
_entity_poly.entity_id
_entity_poly.type
_entity_poly.pdbx_seq_one_letter_code
_entity_poly.pdbx_strand_id
1 'polypeptide(L)'
;LSQWFRFREMVMAHPRFKSGELLCGLRVNPEHSTGATPIYDPCVAGSRLGITAEQLEGADLTGLSGLHFHTLCEQNSDDLDTTLAAIDEKFGHLLRSEQFKYLNMGGGHWITKPFYDRDRLIRLVKQTQEKYNVEVWLEPGEAIAIHTGVLRATVMDVFDSAGHRLAILSISATAHMPDVMEMPYRPDVFLVDSAPSYAKPAVTFADENYHPAGDSGEWLYRLGGPTCLAGDVVGDFSFPRELKVGDTLVFDDMAHYTMVKTTTFNGVKHPAIALQHEEGTLEVIREFDYPDFRDRLA
;
A
#
# COMPACT_ATOMS: atom_id res chain seq x y z
N LEU A 1 5.90 1.36 -26.29
CA LEU A 1 5.29 2.36 -27.20
C LEU A 1 4.11 1.85 -28.04
N SER A 2 3.88 0.54 -28.18
CA SER A 2 2.80 0.00 -29.04
C SER A 2 1.42 0.61 -28.76
N GLN A 3 1.06 0.82 -27.49
CA GLN A 3 -0.20 1.50 -27.13
C GLN A 3 -0.24 2.95 -27.63
N TRP A 4 0.85 3.71 -27.45
CA TRP A 4 0.92 5.09 -27.94
C TRP A 4 0.70 5.14 -29.45
N PHE A 5 1.43 4.34 -30.23
CA PHE A 5 1.27 4.34 -31.70
C PHE A 5 -0.13 3.92 -32.15
N ARG A 6 -0.79 3.01 -31.42
CA ARG A 6 -2.15 2.58 -31.74
C ARG A 6 -3.19 3.69 -31.52
N PHE A 7 -3.01 4.54 -30.51
CA PHE A 7 -4.04 5.49 -30.08
C PHE A 7 -3.67 6.97 -30.30
N ARG A 8 -2.42 7.30 -30.66
CA ARG A 8 -1.94 8.68 -30.73
C ARG A 8 -2.76 9.56 -31.66
N GLU A 9 -3.21 9.07 -32.82
CA GLU A 9 -4.00 9.89 -33.74
C GLU A 9 -5.35 10.29 -33.12
N MET A 10 -6.00 9.35 -32.42
CA MET A 10 -7.25 9.61 -31.70
C MET A 10 -7.03 10.61 -30.57
N VAL A 11 -5.96 10.42 -29.78
CA VAL A 11 -5.61 11.31 -28.67
C VAL A 11 -5.27 12.71 -29.17
N MET A 12 -4.42 12.82 -30.20
CA MET A 12 -3.99 14.10 -30.76
C MET A 12 -5.11 14.84 -31.52
N ALA A 13 -6.13 14.12 -32.01
CA ALA A 13 -7.31 14.73 -32.59
C ALA A 13 -8.27 15.32 -31.53
N HIS A 14 -8.19 14.87 -30.27
CA HIS A 14 -9.11 15.23 -29.20
C HIS A 14 -9.02 16.73 -28.83
N PRO A 15 -10.14 17.44 -28.61
CA PRO A 15 -10.13 18.87 -28.30
C PRO A 15 -9.24 19.25 -27.11
N ARG A 16 -9.25 18.44 -26.04
CA ARG A 16 -8.42 18.67 -24.84
C ARG A 16 -6.91 18.54 -25.12
N PHE A 17 -6.50 17.70 -26.08
CA PHE A 17 -5.10 17.62 -26.47
C PHE A 17 -4.72 18.86 -27.29
N LYS A 18 -5.55 19.25 -28.26
CA LYS A 18 -5.32 20.43 -29.11
C LYS A 18 -5.30 21.74 -28.33
N SER A 19 -6.07 21.85 -27.25
CA SER A 19 -6.06 23.01 -26.35
C SER A 19 -4.89 23.01 -25.37
N GLY A 20 -4.12 21.93 -25.27
CA GLY A 20 -3.03 21.76 -24.30
C GLY A 20 -3.49 21.36 -22.89
N GLU A 21 -4.78 21.09 -22.69
CA GLU A 21 -5.34 20.66 -21.39
C GLU A 21 -5.00 19.19 -21.06
N LEU A 22 -4.92 18.34 -22.08
CA LEU A 22 -4.54 16.94 -21.95
C LEU A 22 -3.07 16.76 -22.33
N LEU A 23 -2.26 16.36 -21.35
CA LEU A 23 -0.86 15.98 -21.55
C LEU A 23 -0.72 14.45 -21.53
N CYS A 24 0.13 13.90 -22.39
CA CYS A 24 0.37 12.45 -22.45
C CYS A 24 1.76 12.11 -21.92
N GLY A 25 1.81 11.22 -20.93
CA GLY A 25 3.06 10.77 -20.31
C GLY A 25 3.50 9.41 -20.83
N LEU A 26 4.79 9.14 -20.72
CA LEU A 26 5.35 7.82 -20.95
C LEU A 26 5.98 7.29 -19.66
N ARG A 27 5.50 6.14 -19.17
CA ARG A 27 6.18 5.44 -18.08
C ARG A 27 7.49 4.86 -18.60
N VAL A 28 8.60 5.21 -17.96
CA VAL A 28 9.95 4.71 -18.23
C VAL A 28 10.39 3.74 -17.14
N ASN A 29 11.27 2.82 -17.52
CA ASN A 29 11.92 1.88 -16.63
C ASN A 29 13.41 2.24 -16.57
N PRO A 30 13.90 2.79 -15.44
CA PRO A 30 15.33 3.09 -15.28
C PRO A 30 16.19 1.84 -15.12
N GLU A 31 15.60 0.65 -14.98
CA GLU A 31 16.27 -0.62 -14.70
C GLU A 31 17.24 -0.47 -13.52
N HIS A 32 16.77 0.26 -12.50
CA HIS A 32 17.46 0.51 -11.24
C HIS A 32 16.56 0.05 -10.11
N SER A 33 16.91 -1.08 -9.52
CA SER A 33 16.16 -1.70 -8.42
C SER A 33 16.79 -1.32 -7.09
N THR A 34 16.01 -0.71 -6.22
CA THR A 34 16.42 -0.40 -4.83
C THR A 34 15.72 -1.31 -3.81
N GLY A 35 14.60 -1.93 -4.20
CA GLY A 35 13.81 -2.81 -3.33
C GLY A 35 14.42 -4.21 -3.15
N ALA A 36 14.13 -4.85 -2.02
CA ALA A 36 14.65 -6.19 -1.68
C ALA A 36 13.74 -7.35 -2.11
N THR A 37 12.44 -7.10 -2.35
CA THR A 37 11.43 -8.14 -2.57
C THR A 37 11.13 -8.29 -4.07
N PRO A 38 11.55 -9.39 -4.74
CA PRO A 38 11.50 -9.49 -6.21
C PRO A 38 10.11 -9.35 -6.84
N ILE A 39 9.04 -9.75 -6.13
CA ILE A 39 7.67 -9.66 -6.64
C ILE A 39 7.16 -8.21 -6.74
N TYR A 40 7.78 -7.28 -6.00
CA TYR A 40 7.48 -5.85 -6.04
C TYR A 40 8.48 -5.04 -6.85
N ASP A 41 9.55 -5.65 -7.35
CA ASP A 41 10.56 -4.94 -8.13
C ASP A 41 10.00 -4.60 -9.53
N PRO A 42 9.68 -3.32 -9.83
CA PRO A 42 9.17 -2.93 -11.14
C PRO A 42 10.29 -2.82 -12.18
N CYS A 43 11.55 -2.87 -11.77
CA CYS A 43 12.74 -2.86 -12.60
C CYS A 43 13.29 -4.27 -12.86
N VAL A 44 12.62 -5.33 -12.36
CA VAL A 44 13.03 -6.71 -12.58
C VAL A 44 13.19 -7.03 -14.07
N ALA A 45 14.15 -7.89 -14.42
CA ALA A 45 14.34 -8.32 -15.80
C ALA A 45 13.03 -8.89 -16.39
N GLY A 46 12.63 -8.40 -17.56
CA GLY A 46 11.36 -8.76 -18.19
C GLY A 46 10.13 -8.08 -17.59
N SER A 47 10.32 -7.06 -16.74
CA SER A 47 9.22 -6.26 -16.21
C SER A 47 8.35 -5.69 -17.33
N ARG A 48 7.04 -5.78 -17.12
CA ARG A 48 6.03 -5.16 -17.99
C ARG A 48 5.84 -3.66 -17.71
N LEU A 49 6.53 -3.12 -16.71
CA LEU A 49 6.28 -1.79 -16.17
C LEU A 49 7.32 -0.80 -16.70
N GLY A 50 6.85 0.11 -17.56
CA GLY A 50 7.67 1.15 -18.17
C GLY A 50 8.47 0.65 -19.38
N ILE A 51 8.86 1.61 -20.22
CA ILE A 51 9.73 1.36 -21.37
C ILE A 51 11.19 1.58 -21.00
N THR A 52 12.09 0.71 -21.45
CA THR A 52 13.54 0.87 -21.22
C THR A 52 14.14 1.88 -22.20
N ALA A 53 15.37 2.34 -21.92
CA ALA A 53 16.10 3.23 -22.82
C ALA A 53 16.39 2.58 -24.19
N GLU A 54 16.74 1.29 -24.20
CA GLU A 54 16.97 0.51 -25.42
C GLU A 54 15.72 0.49 -26.31
N GLN A 55 14.54 0.28 -25.73
CA GLN A 55 13.27 0.27 -26.47
C GLN A 55 12.84 1.64 -27.01
N LEU A 56 13.47 2.72 -26.55
CA LEU A 56 13.20 4.10 -26.97
C LEU A 56 14.11 4.58 -28.09
N GLU A 57 15.19 3.86 -28.40
CA GLU A 57 16.16 4.30 -29.39
C GLU A 57 15.51 4.50 -30.78
N GLY A 58 15.63 5.72 -31.32
CA GLY A 58 15.05 6.09 -32.61
C GLY A 58 13.52 6.19 -32.66
N ALA A 59 12.83 6.12 -31.51
CA ALA A 59 11.38 6.17 -31.48
C ALA A 59 10.81 7.58 -31.73
N ASP A 60 9.69 7.66 -32.47
CA ASP A 60 8.91 8.89 -32.61
C ASP A 60 8.06 9.13 -31.35
N LEU A 61 8.46 10.15 -30.59
CA LEU A 61 7.81 10.55 -29.34
C LEU A 61 6.79 11.68 -29.53
N THR A 62 6.46 12.06 -30.77
CA THR A 62 5.52 13.15 -31.05
C THR A 62 4.24 13.00 -30.25
N GLY A 63 3.85 14.08 -29.57
CA GLY A 63 2.64 14.19 -28.76
C GLY A 63 2.75 13.71 -27.31
N LEU A 64 3.91 13.18 -26.89
CA LEU A 64 4.21 12.95 -25.48
C LEU A 64 4.79 14.23 -24.85
N SER A 65 4.48 14.48 -23.58
CA SER A 65 4.84 15.71 -22.86
C SER A 65 5.40 15.47 -21.46
N GLY A 66 5.52 14.23 -21.02
CA GLY A 66 6.10 13.94 -19.71
C GLY A 66 6.62 12.52 -19.59
N LEU A 67 7.51 12.33 -18.62
CA LEU A 67 7.96 11.01 -18.21
C LEU A 67 7.38 10.67 -16.84
N HIS A 68 7.23 9.37 -16.61
CA HIS A 68 6.80 8.82 -15.34
C HIS A 68 7.70 7.65 -14.97
N PHE A 69 8.12 7.55 -13.72
CA PHE A 69 8.63 6.30 -13.18
C PHE A 69 7.95 6.03 -11.85
N HIS A 70 7.81 4.75 -11.53
CA HIS A 70 7.29 4.30 -10.24
C HIS A 70 8.09 3.05 -9.90
N THR A 71 9.15 3.27 -9.14
CA THR A 71 10.17 2.25 -8.86
C THR A 71 10.45 2.03 -7.38
N LEU A 72 9.88 2.88 -6.52
CA LEU A 72 10.03 2.77 -5.09
C LEU A 72 8.84 2.00 -4.50
N CYS A 73 9.10 1.31 -3.40
CA CYS A 73 8.08 0.69 -2.55
C CYS A 73 8.62 0.73 -1.12
N GLU A 74 7.90 1.38 -0.20
CA GLU A 74 8.30 1.43 1.22
C GLU A 74 9.72 1.99 1.46
N GLN A 75 10.08 3.07 0.77
CA GLN A 75 11.47 3.51 0.66
C GLN A 75 11.70 4.97 1.04
N ASN A 76 12.96 5.29 1.35
CA ASN A 76 13.38 6.61 1.79
C ASN A 76 13.92 7.43 0.61
N SER A 77 14.23 8.70 0.84
CA SER A 77 14.59 9.65 -0.22
C SER A 77 15.99 9.40 -0.82
N ASP A 78 16.85 8.61 -0.20
CA ASP A 78 18.12 8.15 -0.76
C ASP A 78 17.92 7.11 -1.89
N ASP A 79 16.90 6.26 -1.79
CA ASP A 79 16.48 5.41 -2.90
C ASP A 79 16.03 6.23 -4.12
N LEU A 80 15.29 7.32 -3.87
CA LEU A 80 14.89 8.27 -4.91
C LEU A 80 16.11 8.95 -5.54
N ASP A 81 17.09 9.36 -4.73
CA ASP A 81 18.33 10.00 -5.20
C ASP A 81 19.06 9.11 -6.22
N THR A 82 19.30 7.84 -5.86
CA THR A 82 19.95 6.88 -6.77
C THR A 82 19.10 6.56 -8.01
N THR A 83 17.78 6.50 -7.85
CA THR A 83 16.85 6.34 -8.97
C THR A 83 16.92 7.54 -9.93
N LEU A 84 16.96 8.77 -9.42
CA LEU A 84 17.07 9.99 -10.23
C LEU A 84 18.40 10.06 -10.98
N ALA A 85 19.49 9.54 -10.41
CA ALA A 85 20.76 9.40 -11.12
C ALA A 85 20.61 8.49 -12.35
N ALA A 86 19.96 7.33 -12.21
CA ALA A 86 19.68 6.42 -13.32
C ALA A 86 18.70 7.04 -14.35
N ILE A 87 17.70 7.81 -13.90
CA ILE A 87 16.80 8.57 -14.78
C ILE A 87 17.58 9.62 -15.59
N ASP A 88 18.51 10.36 -14.97
CA ASP A 88 19.31 11.35 -15.69
C ASP A 88 20.20 10.70 -16.75
N GLU A 89 20.88 9.61 -16.39
CA GLU A 89 21.75 8.86 -17.29
C GLU A 89 20.99 8.37 -18.52
N LYS A 90 19.83 7.72 -18.30
CA LYS A 90 19.10 7.00 -19.36
C LYS A 90 18.12 7.88 -20.12
N PHE A 91 17.44 8.81 -19.44
CA PHE A 91 16.33 9.58 -20.00
C PHE A 91 16.50 11.10 -19.85
N GLY A 92 17.55 11.58 -19.20
CA GLY A 92 17.76 13.01 -18.96
C GLY A 92 17.86 13.83 -20.26
N HIS A 93 18.26 13.22 -21.37
CA HIS A 93 18.26 13.88 -22.68
C HIS A 93 16.84 14.23 -23.17
N LEU A 94 15.83 13.41 -22.85
CA LEU A 94 14.42 13.68 -23.15
C LEU A 94 13.89 14.82 -22.26
N LEU A 95 14.18 14.75 -20.96
CA LEU A 95 13.73 15.75 -19.98
C LEU A 95 14.31 17.15 -20.25
N ARG A 96 15.50 17.25 -20.84
CA ARG A 96 16.09 18.55 -21.26
C ARG A 96 15.48 19.10 -22.55
N SER A 97 14.71 18.31 -23.30
CA SER A 97 14.09 18.78 -24.53
C SER A 97 12.85 19.62 -24.23
N GLU A 98 12.56 20.61 -25.07
CA GLU A 98 11.38 21.46 -24.88
C GLU A 98 10.06 20.70 -24.96
N GLN A 99 10.05 19.47 -25.51
CA GLN A 99 8.84 18.67 -25.63
C GLN A 99 8.33 18.18 -24.27
N PHE A 100 9.23 17.83 -23.35
CA PHE A 100 8.87 17.26 -22.05
C PHE A 100 8.73 18.38 -21.02
N LYS A 101 7.56 18.42 -20.38
CA LYS A 101 7.12 19.49 -19.47
C LYS A 101 6.96 19.04 -18.03
N TYR A 102 6.84 17.73 -17.79
CA TYR A 102 6.73 17.20 -16.44
C TYR A 102 7.47 15.87 -16.26
N LEU A 103 7.85 15.60 -15.02
CA LEU A 103 8.34 14.30 -14.54
C LEU A 103 7.53 13.89 -13.32
N ASN A 104 6.79 12.79 -13.44
CA ASN A 104 6.15 12.15 -12.29
C ASN A 104 7.12 11.10 -11.69
N MET A 105 7.54 11.31 -10.44
CA MET A 105 8.49 10.45 -9.73
C MET A 105 7.81 9.31 -8.95
N GLY A 106 6.55 9.03 -9.23
CA GLY A 106 5.88 7.84 -8.72
C GLY A 106 5.51 7.91 -7.24
N GLY A 107 5.18 6.74 -6.70
CA GLY A 107 4.84 6.50 -5.30
C GLY A 107 5.96 5.77 -4.57
N GLY A 108 5.62 5.06 -3.49
CA GLY A 108 6.59 4.29 -2.69
C GLY A 108 7.46 5.11 -1.75
N HIS A 109 7.31 6.44 -1.76
CA HIS A 109 7.98 7.34 -0.84
C HIS A 109 7.33 7.27 0.54
N TRP A 110 8.07 6.85 1.57
CA TRP A 110 7.59 6.80 2.97
C TRP A 110 7.50 8.18 3.67
N ILE A 111 6.98 9.19 2.97
CA ILE A 111 7.01 10.62 3.34
C ILE A 111 6.52 10.88 4.78
N THR A 112 5.54 10.13 5.27
CA THR A 112 4.91 10.32 6.58
C THR A 112 5.54 9.50 7.71
N LYS A 113 6.46 8.56 7.43
CA LYS A 113 7.20 7.87 8.48
C LYS A 113 8.12 8.83 9.26
N PRO A 114 8.33 8.64 10.58
CA PRO A 114 9.11 9.58 11.38
C PRO A 114 10.55 9.79 10.88
N PHE A 115 11.18 8.74 10.34
CA PHE A 115 12.58 8.72 9.91
C PHE A 115 12.82 9.10 8.44
N TYR A 116 11.77 9.42 7.67
CA TYR A 116 11.93 9.80 6.27
C TYR A 116 12.60 11.17 6.12
N ASP A 117 13.64 11.27 5.28
CA ASP A 117 14.40 12.51 5.04
C ASP A 117 13.63 13.43 4.06
N ARG A 118 12.66 14.17 4.61
CA ARG A 118 11.80 15.11 3.87
C ARG A 118 12.60 16.25 3.24
N ASP A 119 13.67 16.70 3.91
CA ASP A 119 14.50 17.78 3.41
C ASP A 119 15.24 17.35 2.14
N ARG A 120 15.74 16.10 2.08
CA ARG A 120 16.31 15.55 0.85
C ARG A 120 15.27 15.43 -0.25
N LEU A 121 14.07 14.92 0.03
CA LEU A 121 13.00 14.88 -0.97
C LEU A 121 12.73 16.27 -1.56
N ILE A 122 12.58 17.29 -0.70
CA ILE A 122 12.38 18.68 -1.16
C ILE A 122 13.54 19.17 -2.02
N ARG A 123 14.79 18.88 -1.63
CA ARG A 123 15.98 19.22 -2.43
C ARG A 123 15.96 18.53 -3.79
N LEU A 124 15.71 17.21 -3.83
CA LEU A 124 15.68 16.42 -5.07
C LEU A 124 14.59 16.92 -6.03
N VAL A 125 13.40 17.23 -5.52
CA VAL A 125 12.30 17.80 -6.31
C VAL A 125 12.73 19.14 -6.91
N LYS A 126 13.22 20.08 -6.09
CA LYS A 126 13.64 21.41 -6.55
C LYS A 126 14.78 21.33 -7.57
N GLN A 127 15.82 20.55 -7.29
CA GLN A 127 16.95 20.34 -8.20
C GLN A 127 16.49 19.74 -9.53
N THR A 128 15.55 18.80 -9.51
CA THR A 128 15.00 18.21 -10.74
C THR A 128 14.22 19.23 -11.55
N GLN A 129 13.35 20.02 -10.91
CA GLN A 129 12.60 21.09 -11.56
C GLN A 129 13.55 22.11 -12.20
N GLU A 130 14.58 22.55 -11.48
CA GLU A 130 15.59 23.50 -11.97
C GLU A 130 16.44 22.91 -13.11
N LYS A 131 16.90 21.67 -12.97
CA LYS A 131 17.81 21.01 -13.93
C LYS A 131 17.16 20.76 -15.29
N TYR A 132 15.87 20.42 -15.32
CA TYR A 132 15.17 20.06 -16.54
C TYR A 132 14.11 21.08 -16.97
N ASN A 133 13.81 22.09 -16.14
CA ASN A 133 12.72 23.03 -16.35
C ASN A 133 11.36 22.33 -16.57
N VAL A 134 11.07 21.35 -15.70
CA VAL A 134 9.84 20.54 -15.72
C VAL A 134 9.06 20.71 -14.43
N GLU A 135 7.75 20.48 -14.49
CA GLU A 135 6.93 20.25 -13.30
C GLU A 135 7.24 18.87 -12.71
N VAL A 136 7.26 18.74 -11.38
CA VAL A 136 7.49 17.46 -10.72
C VAL A 136 6.24 17.03 -9.97
N TRP A 137 5.80 15.80 -10.21
CA TRP A 137 4.67 15.18 -9.51
C TRP A 137 5.15 14.01 -8.66
N LEU A 138 4.44 13.80 -7.54
CA LEU A 138 4.54 12.62 -6.69
C LEU A 138 3.14 12.02 -6.56
N GLU A 139 3.05 10.70 -6.46
CA GLU A 139 1.79 9.96 -6.33
C GLU A 139 1.81 9.06 -5.09
N PRO A 140 1.95 9.63 -3.87
CA PRO A 140 1.92 8.83 -2.65
C PRO A 140 0.56 8.16 -2.48
N GLY A 141 0.56 6.83 -2.27
CA GLY A 141 -0.61 6.06 -1.86
C GLY A 141 -0.53 5.75 -0.36
N GLU A 142 0.29 4.76 -0.02
CA GLU A 142 0.56 4.35 1.36
C GLU A 142 0.89 5.51 2.29
N ALA A 143 1.79 6.43 1.89
CA ALA A 143 2.16 7.54 2.76
C ALA A 143 0.98 8.44 3.17
N ILE A 144 -0.13 8.44 2.43
CA ILE A 144 -1.34 9.17 2.83
C ILE A 144 -2.08 8.46 3.98
N ALA A 145 -2.04 7.12 4.02
CA ALA A 145 -2.89 6.29 4.86
C ALA A 145 -2.13 5.40 5.87
N ILE A 146 -0.80 5.42 5.87
CA ILE A 146 0.02 4.64 6.79
C ILE A 146 -0.16 5.10 8.24
N HIS A 147 -0.37 4.15 9.15
CA HIS A 147 -0.74 4.33 10.55
C HIS A 147 -1.92 5.29 10.75
N THR A 148 -2.95 5.22 9.88
CA THR A 148 -4.18 6.02 10.04
C THR A 148 -5.41 5.22 10.44
N GLY A 149 -5.31 3.88 10.47
CA GLY A 149 -6.45 3.03 10.78
C GLY A 149 -6.06 1.64 11.22
N VAL A 150 -7.02 0.96 11.84
CA VAL A 150 -6.88 -0.37 12.43
C VAL A 150 -8.00 -1.28 11.96
N LEU A 151 -7.77 -2.60 11.99
CA LEU A 151 -8.81 -3.60 11.83
C LEU A 151 -9.11 -4.24 13.19
N ARG A 152 -10.35 -4.12 13.65
CA ARG A 152 -10.78 -4.69 14.94
C ARG A 152 -11.45 -6.04 14.73
N ALA A 153 -11.11 -7.00 15.57
CA ALA A 153 -11.63 -8.36 15.54
C ALA A 153 -12.06 -8.82 16.92
N THR A 154 -13.06 -9.70 16.97
CA THR A 154 -13.46 -10.40 18.18
C THR A 154 -12.95 -11.84 18.14
N VAL A 155 -12.45 -12.33 19.27
CA VAL A 155 -12.15 -13.75 19.48
C VAL A 155 -13.46 -14.51 19.59
N MET A 156 -13.73 -15.40 18.63
CA MET A 156 -14.96 -16.16 18.50
C MET A 156 -14.90 -17.52 19.17
N ASP A 157 -13.72 -18.16 19.16
CA ASP A 157 -13.49 -19.45 19.78
C ASP A 157 -12.02 -19.60 20.20
N VAL A 158 -11.75 -20.40 21.24
CA VAL A 158 -10.41 -20.69 21.75
C VAL A 158 -10.31 -22.16 22.12
N PHE A 159 -9.36 -22.89 21.56
CA PHE A 159 -9.19 -24.32 21.82
C PHE A 159 -7.75 -24.81 21.57
N ASP A 160 -7.42 -25.98 22.12
CA ASP A 160 -6.15 -26.66 21.87
C ASP A 160 -6.31 -27.72 20.77
N SER A 161 -5.33 -27.81 19.86
CA SER A 161 -5.24 -28.88 18.88
C SER A 161 -3.77 -29.21 18.60
N ALA A 162 -3.42 -30.49 18.73
CA ALA A 162 -2.08 -31.01 18.46
C ALA A 162 -0.93 -30.20 19.11
N GLY A 163 -1.14 -29.71 20.33
CA GLY A 163 -0.13 -28.92 21.07
C GLY A 163 -0.07 -27.43 20.71
N HIS A 164 -0.99 -26.94 19.88
CA HIS A 164 -1.17 -25.52 19.60
C HIS A 164 -2.45 -25.01 20.26
N ARG A 165 -2.38 -23.83 20.87
CA ARG A 165 -3.58 -23.05 21.21
C ARG A 165 -4.01 -22.26 19.99
N LEU A 166 -5.28 -22.30 19.66
CA LEU A 166 -5.86 -21.59 18.53
C LEU A 166 -6.87 -20.58 19.04
N ALA A 167 -6.94 -19.43 18.39
CA ALA A 167 -8.01 -18.46 18.55
C ALA A 167 -8.62 -18.17 17.18
N ILE A 168 -9.92 -18.41 17.04
CA ILE A 168 -10.66 -18.11 15.81
C ILE A 168 -11.23 -16.71 15.90
N LEU A 169 -11.00 -15.90 14.87
CA LEU A 169 -11.38 -14.49 14.84
C LEU A 169 -12.63 -14.24 14.00
N SER A 170 -13.27 -13.09 14.22
CA SER A 170 -14.37 -12.59 13.40
C SER A 170 -13.93 -12.03 12.03
N ILE A 171 -12.64 -12.08 11.73
CA ILE A 171 -12.02 -11.59 10.49
C ILE A 171 -11.14 -12.66 9.85
N SER A 172 -10.88 -12.57 8.56
CA SER A 172 -10.06 -13.52 7.80
C SER A 172 -8.78 -12.86 7.31
N ALA A 173 -7.65 -13.58 7.40
CA ALA A 173 -6.41 -13.17 6.76
C ALA A 173 -6.60 -13.13 5.24
N THR A 174 -7.18 -14.18 4.67
CA THR A 174 -7.39 -14.28 3.21
C THR A 174 -8.34 -13.20 2.69
N ALA A 175 -9.45 -12.95 3.39
CA ALA A 175 -10.48 -12.06 2.88
C ALA A 175 -10.27 -10.59 3.26
N HIS A 176 -9.69 -10.30 4.44
CA HIS A 176 -9.66 -8.94 4.99
C HIS A 176 -8.25 -8.36 5.16
N MET A 177 -7.21 -9.20 5.08
CA MET A 177 -5.80 -8.79 5.16
C MET A 177 -4.95 -9.57 4.14
N PRO A 178 -5.32 -9.60 2.85
CA PRO A 178 -4.70 -10.51 1.87
C PRO A 178 -3.18 -10.35 1.77
N ASP A 179 -2.64 -9.15 2.03
CA ASP A 179 -1.19 -8.92 2.03
C ASP A 179 -0.45 -9.70 3.12
N VAL A 180 -1.07 -10.02 4.25
CA VAL A 180 -0.48 -10.91 5.27
C VAL A 180 -0.13 -12.28 4.67
N MET A 181 -0.83 -12.69 3.61
CA MET A 181 -0.63 -13.96 2.92
C MET A 181 0.15 -13.82 1.61
N GLU A 182 -0.20 -12.83 0.78
CA GLU A 182 0.40 -12.59 -0.53
C GLU A 182 1.84 -12.08 -0.40
N MET A 183 2.11 -11.32 0.67
CA MET A 183 3.40 -10.76 1.02
C MET A 183 3.69 -11.03 2.49
N PRO A 184 4.08 -12.26 2.84
CA PRO A 184 4.07 -12.72 4.21
C PRO A 184 4.75 -11.74 5.17
N TYR A 185 3.93 -11.03 5.93
CA TYR A 185 4.36 -10.12 6.98
C TYR A 185 3.53 -10.41 8.23
N ARG A 186 4.11 -10.17 9.39
CA ARG A 186 3.43 -10.31 10.66
C ARG A 186 2.90 -8.94 11.07
N PRO A 187 1.58 -8.69 11.06
CA PRO A 187 1.03 -7.41 11.48
C PRO A 187 1.25 -7.19 12.98
N ASP A 188 1.30 -5.93 13.40
CA ASP A 188 1.24 -5.58 14.80
C ASP A 188 -0.20 -5.79 15.32
N VAL A 189 -0.31 -6.53 16.42
CA VAL A 189 -1.61 -6.89 17.02
C VAL A 189 -1.61 -6.47 18.47
N PHE A 190 -2.74 -5.93 18.93
CA PHE A 190 -2.94 -5.51 20.31
C PHE A 190 -4.15 -6.21 20.91
N LEU A 191 -4.02 -6.70 22.13
CA LEU A 191 -5.16 -7.11 22.96
C LEU A 191 -5.71 -5.89 23.70
N VAL A 192 -7.02 -5.67 23.60
CA VAL A 192 -7.73 -4.69 24.44
C VAL A 192 -7.95 -5.30 25.82
N ASP A 193 -7.46 -4.63 26.87
CA ASP A 193 -7.62 -5.06 28.25
C ASP A 193 -7.84 -3.90 29.23
N SER A 194 -8.38 -4.23 30.39
CA SER A 194 -8.52 -3.37 31.57
C SER A 194 -7.17 -3.01 32.21
N ALA A 195 -6.13 -3.84 32.05
CA ALA A 195 -4.82 -3.59 32.64
C ALA A 195 -4.14 -2.39 31.95
N PRO A 196 -3.51 -1.46 32.69
CA PRO A 196 -2.83 -0.32 32.09
C PRO A 196 -1.73 -0.73 31.09
N SER A 197 -1.65 -0.02 29.97
CA SER A 197 -0.57 -0.14 28.98
C SER A 197 -0.24 1.22 28.39
N TYR A 198 1.02 1.42 28.00
CA TYR A 198 1.49 2.65 27.35
C TYR A 198 1.56 2.52 25.82
N ALA A 199 1.45 1.30 25.29
CA ALA A 199 1.46 1.09 23.85
C ALA A 199 0.12 1.53 23.24
N LYS A 200 0.17 2.04 22.01
CA LYS A 200 -1.00 2.55 21.30
C LYS A 200 -0.94 2.16 19.83
N PRO A 201 -1.99 1.54 19.27
CA PRO A 201 -2.15 1.43 17.83
C PRO A 201 -2.53 2.79 17.22
N ALA A 202 -2.66 2.85 15.90
CA ALA A 202 -3.03 4.05 15.14
C ALA A 202 -4.37 4.68 15.58
N VAL A 203 -5.32 3.87 16.04
CA VAL A 203 -6.65 4.31 16.48
C VAL A 203 -6.93 3.80 17.89
N THR A 204 -7.30 4.71 18.80
CA THR A 204 -7.52 4.40 20.21
C THR A 204 -8.85 4.93 20.73
N PHE A 205 -9.40 4.26 21.74
CA PHE A 205 -10.55 4.71 22.50
C PHE A 205 -10.12 5.07 23.93
N ALA A 206 -10.76 6.10 24.51
CA ALA A 206 -10.35 6.67 25.80
C ALA A 206 -10.38 5.65 26.96
N ASP A 207 -11.30 4.69 26.90
CA ASP A 207 -11.53 3.70 27.96
C ASP A 207 -10.88 2.33 27.67
N GLU A 208 -9.97 2.26 26.68
CA GLU A 208 -9.28 1.03 26.28
C GLU A 208 -7.77 1.12 26.54
N ASN A 209 -7.18 0.01 27.01
CA ASN A 209 -5.72 -0.16 27.04
C ASN A 209 -5.31 -1.24 26.05
N TYR A 210 -4.18 -1.04 25.37
CA TYR A 210 -3.73 -1.88 24.27
C TYR A 210 -2.42 -2.57 24.64
N HIS A 211 -2.42 -3.90 24.70
CA HIS A 211 -1.23 -4.71 25.00
C HIS A 211 -0.68 -5.31 23.71
N PRO A 212 0.54 -4.96 23.29
CA PRO A 212 1.11 -5.47 22.04
C PRO A 212 1.38 -6.96 22.17
N ALA A 213 1.05 -7.70 21.13
CA ALA A 213 1.28 -9.12 21.06
C ALA A 213 2.74 -9.44 20.69
N GLY A 214 3.38 -10.32 21.45
CA GLY A 214 4.75 -10.74 21.21
C GLY A 214 4.85 -11.96 20.30
N ASP A 215 6.09 -12.41 20.07
CA ASP A 215 6.39 -13.59 19.23
C ASP A 215 6.53 -14.88 20.03
N SER A 216 6.65 -14.76 21.36
CA SER A 216 6.83 -15.89 22.27
C SER A 216 6.29 -15.56 23.66
N GLY A 217 5.91 -16.59 24.41
CA GLY A 217 5.36 -16.42 25.76
C GLY A 217 4.47 -17.59 26.16
N GLU A 218 4.03 -17.59 27.42
CA GLU A 218 3.15 -18.64 27.95
C GLU A 218 1.82 -18.70 27.20
N TRP A 219 1.26 -17.54 26.84
CA TRP A 219 -0.05 -17.40 26.19
C TRP A 219 0.13 -17.18 24.69
N LEU A 220 0.81 -18.11 24.02
CA LEU A 220 1.01 -18.13 22.57
C LEU A 220 -0.19 -18.80 21.87
N TYR A 221 -0.78 -18.10 20.90
CA TYR A 221 -1.92 -18.56 20.11
C TYR A 221 -1.64 -18.45 18.63
N ARG A 222 -2.10 -19.44 17.87
CA ARG A 222 -2.30 -19.33 16.43
C ARG A 222 -3.62 -18.61 16.16
N LEU A 223 -3.54 -17.44 15.53
CA LEU A 223 -4.72 -16.65 15.15
C LEU A 223 -5.23 -17.12 13.79
N GLY A 224 -6.43 -17.70 13.76
CA GLY A 224 -7.10 -18.19 12.56
C GLY A 224 -8.35 -17.38 12.21
N GLY A 225 -8.69 -17.35 10.93
CA GLY A 225 -9.92 -16.74 10.43
C GLY A 225 -11.08 -17.73 10.28
N PRO A 226 -12.28 -17.22 9.94
CA PRO A 226 -13.50 -18.03 9.86
C PRO A 226 -13.73 -18.68 8.49
N THR A 227 -12.84 -18.49 7.50
CA THR A 227 -13.02 -19.18 6.21
C THR A 227 -12.71 -20.67 6.35
N CYS A 228 -13.18 -21.47 5.39
CA CYS A 228 -12.90 -22.90 5.34
C CYS A 228 -11.48 -23.23 4.83
N LEU A 229 -10.65 -22.23 4.52
CA LEU A 229 -9.27 -22.47 4.08
C LEU A 229 -8.41 -22.85 5.28
N ALA A 230 -7.74 -23.99 5.20
CA ALA A 230 -6.78 -24.41 6.23
C ALA A 230 -5.63 -23.40 6.42
N GLY A 231 -5.35 -22.60 5.40
CA GLY A 231 -4.34 -21.53 5.41
C GLY A 231 -4.87 -20.17 5.86
N ASP A 232 -6.12 -20.04 6.30
CA ASP A 232 -6.64 -18.78 6.85
C ASP A 232 -6.09 -18.53 8.27
N VAL A 233 -4.79 -18.29 8.32
CA VAL A 233 -4.00 -18.15 9.53
C VAL A 233 -3.23 -16.85 9.41
N VAL A 234 -3.40 -15.95 10.38
CA VAL A 234 -2.67 -14.68 10.42
C VAL A 234 -1.23 -14.91 10.90
N GLY A 235 -1.05 -15.82 11.87
CA GLY A 235 0.25 -16.15 12.45
C GLY A 235 0.13 -16.58 13.91
N ASP A 236 1.29 -16.71 14.58
CA ASP A 236 1.38 -17.06 15.99
C ASP A 236 1.74 -15.81 16.83
N PHE A 237 0.97 -15.55 17.89
CA PHE A 237 0.99 -14.31 18.68
C PHE A 237 0.90 -14.62 20.17
N SER A 238 1.74 -14.00 21.00
CA SER A 238 1.69 -14.15 22.45
C SER A 238 1.05 -12.95 23.13
N PHE A 239 0.25 -13.20 24.16
CA PHE A 239 -0.51 -12.18 24.89
C PHE A 239 -0.11 -12.14 26.38
N PRO A 240 -0.39 -11.04 27.11
CA PRO A 240 -0.05 -10.94 28.53
C PRO A 240 -0.87 -11.88 29.43
N ARG A 241 -1.98 -12.41 28.92
CA ARG A 241 -2.87 -13.36 29.59
C ARG A 241 -3.51 -14.31 28.59
N GLU A 242 -4.16 -15.34 29.11
CA GLU A 242 -5.02 -16.23 28.34
C GLU A 242 -6.10 -15.43 27.56
N LEU A 243 -6.26 -15.75 26.27
CA LEU A 243 -7.35 -15.23 25.45
C LEU A 243 -8.67 -15.90 25.79
N LYS A 244 -9.75 -15.14 25.74
CA LYS A 244 -11.11 -15.58 26.00
C LYS A 244 -12.02 -15.19 24.84
N VAL A 245 -13.05 -16.00 24.61
CA VAL A 245 -14.14 -15.65 23.68
C VAL A 245 -14.73 -14.30 24.09
N GLY A 246 -14.88 -13.39 23.13
CA GLY A 246 -15.32 -12.02 23.34
C GLY A 246 -14.18 -10.99 23.49
N ASP A 247 -12.93 -11.41 23.67
CA ASP A 247 -11.80 -10.50 23.65
C ASP A 247 -11.72 -9.75 22.31
N THR A 248 -11.28 -8.49 22.37
CA THR A 248 -11.05 -7.68 21.17
C THR A 248 -9.56 -7.62 20.86
N LEU A 249 -9.22 -7.99 19.64
CA LEU A 249 -7.90 -7.82 19.05
C LEU A 249 -7.93 -6.67 18.04
N VAL A 250 -6.89 -5.84 18.06
CA VAL A 250 -6.72 -4.70 17.14
C VAL A 250 -5.48 -4.95 16.30
N PHE A 251 -5.67 -5.08 15.00
CA PHE A 251 -4.61 -5.19 14.01
C PHE A 251 -4.27 -3.77 13.53
N ASP A 252 -3.04 -3.35 13.78
CA ASP A 252 -2.60 -1.99 13.50
C ASP A 252 -2.16 -1.81 12.04
N ASP A 253 -2.14 -0.55 11.59
CA ASP A 253 -1.75 -0.14 10.24
C ASP A 253 -2.54 -0.85 9.11
N MET A 254 -3.86 -0.96 9.30
CA MET A 254 -4.76 -1.70 8.40
C MET A 254 -5.64 -0.78 7.55
N ALA A 255 -5.21 0.44 7.26
CA ALA A 255 -5.94 1.39 6.41
C ALA A 255 -5.51 1.38 4.95
N HIS A 256 -4.22 1.14 4.68
CA HIS A 256 -3.64 1.13 3.34
C HIS A 256 -3.50 -0.31 2.84
N TYR A 257 -3.68 -0.52 1.53
CA TYR A 257 -3.63 -1.83 0.85
C TYR A 257 -4.48 -2.97 1.46
N THR A 258 -5.38 -2.67 2.41
CA THR A 258 -6.34 -3.61 2.98
C THR A 258 -7.71 -3.47 2.31
N MET A 259 -8.46 -2.41 2.61
CA MET A 259 -9.85 -2.15 2.19
C MET A 259 -10.02 -2.16 0.67
N VAL A 260 -8.97 -1.82 -0.08
CA VAL A 260 -8.97 -1.82 -1.56
C VAL A 260 -8.75 -3.21 -2.16
N LYS A 261 -8.35 -4.20 -1.35
CA LYS A 261 -8.07 -5.59 -1.74
C LYS A 261 -8.97 -6.61 -1.04
N THR A 262 -9.81 -6.18 -0.10
CA THR A 262 -10.67 -7.09 0.64
C THR A 262 -11.71 -7.76 -0.26
N THR A 263 -12.13 -8.95 0.16
CA THR A 263 -13.12 -9.74 -0.57
C THR A 263 -14.18 -10.28 0.38
N THR A 264 -15.28 -10.79 -0.19
CA THR A 264 -16.30 -11.57 0.51
C THR A 264 -16.12 -13.06 0.25
N PHE A 265 -14.86 -13.50 0.10
CA PHE A 265 -14.54 -14.92 -0.14
C PHE A 265 -15.13 -15.81 0.97
N ASN A 266 -15.61 -17.00 0.61
CA ASN A 266 -16.37 -17.90 1.50
C ASN A 266 -17.67 -17.29 2.08
N GLY A 267 -18.10 -16.11 1.63
CA GLY A 267 -19.26 -15.41 2.20
C GLY A 267 -19.02 -14.89 3.62
N VAL A 268 -17.76 -14.69 4.03
CA VAL A 268 -17.47 -14.06 5.33
C VAL A 268 -18.00 -12.63 5.33
N LYS A 269 -18.52 -12.20 6.48
CA LYS A 269 -19.02 -10.82 6.62
C LYS A 269 -17.85 -9.86 6.53
N HIS A 270 -17.95 -8.93 5.59
CA HIS A 270 -16.94 -7.88 5.44
C HIS A 270 -17.00 -6.92 6.64
N PRO A 271 -15.85 -6.49 7.21
CA PRO A 271 -15.81 -5.50 8.28
C PRO A 271 -16.47 -4.18 7.86
N ALA A 272 -17.18 -3.53 8.78
CA ALA A 272 -17.67 -2.18 8.52
C ALA A 272 -16.50 -1.19 8.37
N ILE A 273 -16.69 -0.15 7.56
CA ILE A 273 -15.75 0.96 7.44
C ILE A 273 -16.29 2.09 8.29
N ALA A 274 -15.50 2.53 9.27
CA ALA A 274 -15.84 3.62 10.17
C ALA A 274 -14.71 4.64 10.25
N LEU A 275 -15.08 5.90 10.47
CA LEU A 275 -14.19 7.02 10.73
C LEU A 275 -14.33 7.42 12.20
N GLN A 276 -13.20 7.56 12.89
CA GLN A 276 -13.16 8.23 14.19
C GLN A 276 -12.84 9.71 13.96
N HIS A 277 -13.75 10.59 14.38
CA HIS A 277 -13.52 12.03 14.35
C HIS A 277 -12.57 12.45 15.48
N GLU A 278 -11.99 13.65 15.40
CA GLU A 278 -10.99 14.15 16.36
C GLU A 278 -11.50 14.16 17.81
N GLU A 279 -12.80 14.37 18.01
CA GLU A 279 -13.45 14.34 19.32
C GLU A 279 -13.74 12.91 19.84
N GLY A 280 -13.41 11.88 19.07
CA GLY A 280 -13.54 10.47 19.43
C GLY A 280 -14.87 9.82 19.03
N THR A 281 -15.77 10.55 18.37
CA THR A 281 -17.04 9.99 17.85
C THR A 281 -16.76 9.05 16.67
N LEU A 282 -17.56 7.98 16.55
CA LEU A 282 -17.49 7.06 15.42
C LEU A 282 -18.62 7.34 14.43
N GLU A 283 -18.25 7.53 13.18
CA GLU A 283 -19.16 7.56 12.04
C GLU A 283 -18.97 6.29 11.21
N VAL A 284 -20.03 5.50 11.06
CA VAL A 284 -20.00 4.34 10.16
C VAL A 284 -20.24 4.82 8.74
N ILE A 285 -19.19 4.75 7.92
CA ILE A 285 -19.21 5.17 6.51
C ILE A 285 -19.89 4.11 5.65
N ARG A 286 -19.64 2.83 5.94
CA ARG A 286 -20.25 1.71 5.22
C ARG A 286 -20.39 0.48 6.10
N GLU A 287 -21.59 -0.07 6.11
CA GLU A 287 -21.84 -1.45 6.55
C GLU A 287 -22.07 -2.33 5.33
N PHE A 288 -21.68 -3.60 5.46
CA PHE A 288 -21.84 -4.61 4.42
C PHE A 288 -22.82 -5.67 4.90
N ASP A 289 -23.67 -6.11 3.99
CA ASP A 289 -24.67 -7.14 4.25
C ASP A 289 -24.73 -8.15 3.10
N TYR A 290 -25.62 -9.13 3.19
CA TYR A 290 -25.77 -10.21 2.23
C TYR A 290 -25.84 -9.76 0.75
N PRO A 291 -26.54 -8.67 0.36
CA PRO A 291 -26.54 -8.21 -1.02
C PRO A 291 -25.14 -7.86 -1.57
N ASP A 292 -24.24 -7.31 -0.74
CA ASP A 292 -22.86 -7.00 -1.16
C ASP A 292 -22.08 -8.27 -1.58
N PHE A 293 -22.39 -9.42 -0.96
CA PHE A 293 -21.84 -10.70 -1.37
C PHE A 293 -22.56 -11.27 -2.60
N ARG A 294 -23.89 -11.36 -2.55
CA ARG A 294 -24.72 -11.96 -3.62
C ARG A 294 -24.51 -11.30 -4.97
N ASP A 295 -24.49 -9.96 -5.00
CA ASP A 295 -24.51 -9.20 -6.25
C ASP A 295 -23.15 -9.22 -6.98
N ARG A 296 -22.08 -9.70 -6.34
CA ARG A 296 -20.80 -9.99 -7.02
C ARG A 296 -20.78 -11.33 -7.75
N LEU A 297 -21.72 -12.23 -7.47
CA LEU A 297 -21.78 -13.57 -8.07
C LEU A 297 -22.66 -13.62 -9.33
N ALA A 298 -23.49 -12.60 -9.55
CA ALA A 298 -24.53 -12.56 -10.57
C ALA A 298 -24.11 -11.78 -11.83
#